data_AF-A0A978U8Z6-F1
#
_entry.id   AF-A0A978U8Z6-F1
#
_cell.length_a   1.000
_cell.length_b   1.000
_cell.length_c   1.000
_cell.angle_alpha   90.00
_cell.angle_beta   90.00
_cell.angle_gamma   90.00
#
_symmetry.space_group_name_H-M   'P 1'
#
loop_
_entity.id
_entity.type
_entity.pdbx_description
1 polymer ?
#
loop_
_entity_poly.entity_id
_entity_poly.type
_entity_poly.pdbx_seq_one_letter_code
_entity_poly.pdbx_strand_id
1 'polypeptide(L)'
;MDTTVAQTLYPLHRCKTLHLVRHAQGIHNVEGEKNHDAYLSYDLFDAHLTPLGWKQVHNLRKHVQASGLSKRIDLVITSPLLRTMQTAVGVFGGEAYTDGIEVTPLMVANAGNSDHSAISSLNCPPFVAVELCREHLVRRI
;
A
#
# COMPACT_ATOMS: atom_id res chain seq x y z
N MET A 1 -33.01 -34.04 7.43
CA MET A 1 -32.28 -33.98 6.14
C MET A 1 -30.97 -33.28 6.43
N ASP A 2 -29.88 -34.04 6.53
CA ASP A 2 -28.55 -33.49 6.73
C ASP A 2 -28.09 -32.80 5.45
N THR A 3 -27.97 -31.47 5.49
CA THR A 3 -27.31 -30.69 4.46
C THR A 3 -25.81 -30.94 4.57
N THR A 4 -25.31 -31.92 3.82
CA THR A 4 -23.88 -32.10 3.59
C THR A 4 -23.37 -30.89 2.81
N VAL A 5 -22.71 -29.97 3.51
CA VAL A 5 -21.97 -28.88 2.88
C VAL A 5 -20.87 -29.53 2.04
N ALA A 6 -21.03 -29.50 0.71
CA ALA A 6 -20.03 -30.01 -0.20
C ALA A 6 -18.74 -29.20 -0.04
N GLN A 7 -17.76 -29.77 0.67
CA GLN A 7 -16.41 -29.24 0.76
C GLN A 7 -15.77 -29.36 -0.63
N THR A 8 -15.80 -28.26 -1.38
CA THR A 8 -15.17 -28.20 -2.69
C THR A 8 -13.67 -28.04 -2.49
N LEU A 9 -12.90 -29.05 -2.87
CA LEU A 9 -11.43 -29.00 -2.83
C LEU A 9 -10.92 -28.18 -4.01
N TYR A 10 -10.42 -26.97 -3.73
CA TYR A 10 -9.76 -26.15 -4.74
C TYR A 10 -8.32 -26.63 -4.94
N PRO A 11 -7.88 -26.91 -6.17
CA PRO A 11 -6.49 -27.26 -6.43
C PRO A 11 -5.63 -26.01 -6.24
N LEU A 12 -5.13 -25.77 -5.02
CA LEU A 12 -4.37 -24.58 -4.65
C LEU A 12 -3.21 -24.27 -5.61
N HIS A 13 -2.58 -25.31 -6.16
CA HIS A 13 -1.48 -25.19 -7.12
C HIS A 13 -1.90 -24.72 -8.54
N ARG A 14 -3.22 -24.62 -8.81
CA ARG A 14 -3.79 -24.09 -10.05
C ARG A 14 -4.59 -22.80 -9.83
N CYS A 15 -4.58 -22.26 -8.61
CA CYS A 15 -5.25 -21.02 -8.27
C CYS A 15 -4.24 -19.88 -8.15
N LYS A 16 -4.71 -18.65 -8.40
CA LYS A 16 -4.00 -17.43 -8.01
C LYS A 16 -4.52 -17.00 -6.65
N THR A 17 -3.60 -16.66 -5.75
CA THR A 17 -3.94 -16.09 -4.44
C THR A 17 -3.86 -14.57 -4.53
N LEU A 18 -4.95 -13.89 -4.19
CA LEU A 18 -5.01 -12.43 -4.13
C LEU A 18 -5.03 -11.97 -2.68
N HIS A 19 -4.03 -11.18 -2.30
CA HIS A 19 -3.99 -10.52 -0.99
C HIS A 19 -4.50 -9.09 -1.14
N LEU A 20 -5.54 -8.74 -0.37
CA LEU A 20 -6.14 -7.40 -0.40
C LEU A 20 -5.68 -6.61 0.82
N VAL A 21 -5.10 -5.44 0.57
CA VAL A 21 -4.59 -4.53 1.61
C VAL A 21 -5.18 -3.14 1.37
N ARG A 22 -5.84 -2.59 2.39
CA ARG A 22 -6.26 -1.18 2.40
C ARG A 22 -5.04 -0.30 2.71
N HIS A 23 -4.99 0.91 2.14
CA HIS A 23 -3.97 1.89 2.52
C HIS A 23 -4.01 2.18 4.03
N ALA A 24 -2.85 2.49 4.60
CA ALA A 24 -2.74 2.97 5.97
C ALA A 24 -3.38 4.37 6.13
N GLN A 25 -3.51 4.85 7.36
CA GLN A 25 -4.12 6.15 7.62
C GLN A 25 -3.42 7.28 6.86
N GLY A 26 -4.17 7.99 6.01
CA GLY A 26 -3.74 9.21 5.34
C GLY A 26 -4.21 10.47 6.06
N ILE A 27 -3.61 11.62 5.75
CA ILE A 27 -4.00 12.91 6.34
C ILE A 27 -5.50 13.19 6.10
N HIS A 28 -6.01 12.85 4.90
CA HIS A 28 -7.44 12.96 4.58
C HIS A 28 -8.38 12.19 5.52
N ASN A 29 -7.94 11.06 6.12
CA ASN A 29 -8.78 10.32 7.06
C ASN A 29 -8.96 11.09 8.36
N VAL A 30 -7.89 11.70 8.87
CA VAL A 30 -7.92 12.47 10.12
C VAL A 30 -8.80 13.72 9.98
N GLU A 31 -8.71 14.41 8.85
CA GLU A 31 -9.54 15.59 8.61
C GLU A 31 -10.99 15.21 8.29
N GLY A 32 -11.22 14.13 7.54
CA GLY A 32 -12.56 13.61 7.25
C GLY A 32 -13.31 13.08 8.48
N GLU A 33 -12.59 12.55 9.48
CA GLU A 33 -13.18 12.15 10.78
C GLU A 33 -13.62 13.36 11.61
N LYS A 34 -12.93 14.50 11.49
CA LYS A 34 -13.33 15.76 12.15
C LYS A 34 -14.48 16.45 11.43
N ASN A 35 -14.40 16.49 10.10
CA ASN A 35 -15.37 17.12 9.23
C ASN A 35 -15.49 16.35 7.91
N HIS A 36 -16.63 15.73 7.67
CA HIS A 36 -16.84 14.90 6.48
C HIS A 36 -16.73 15.69 5.17
N ASP A 37 -17.03 17.00 5.17
CA ASP A 37 -16.87 17.87 3.99
C ASP A 37 -15.40 18.06 3.60
N ALA A 38 -14.45 17.78 4.51
CA ALA A 38 -13.02 17.86 4.23
C ALA A 38 -12.59 16.89 3.12
N TYR A 39 -13.31 15.78 2.89
CA TYR A 39 -13.03 14.88 1.76
C TYR A 39 -13.14 15.55 0.39
N LEU A 40 -13.83 16.70 0.32
CA LEU A 40 -13.97 17.50 -0.90
C LEU A 40 -12.89 18.58 -1.02
N SER A 41 -12.02 18.72 -0.02
CA SER A 41 -10.94 19.70 -0.02
C SER A 41 -9.85 19.33 -1.02
N TYR A 42 -9.46 20.30 -1.82
CA TYR A 42 -8.34 20.16 -2.75
C TYR A 42 -7.01 19.93 -2.02
N ASP A 43 -6.86 20.46 -0.80
CA ASP A 43 -5.64 20.29 0.01
C ASP A 43 -5.45 18.85 0.49
N LEU A 44 -6.53 18.05 0.47
CA LEU A 44 -6.51 16.65 0.84
C LEU A 44 -6.53 15.72 -0.38
N PHE A 45 -6.53 16.30 -1.58
CA PHE A 45 -6.38 15.54 -2.82
C PHE A 45 -5.02 14.85 -2.82
N ASP A 46 -5.03 13.55 -3.07
CA ASP A 46 -3.83 12.71 -3.08
C ASP A 46 -2.97 12.79 -1.81
N ALA A 47 -3.61 12.97 -0.65
CA ALA A 47 -2.92 13.11 0.63
C ALA A 47 -2.02 11.91 0.97
N HIS A 48 -0.84 12.21 1.53
CA HIS A 48 0.13 11.24 2.04
C HIS A 48 -0.31 10.58 3.36
N LEU A 49 0.45 9.57 3.79
CA LEU A 49 0.28 8.88 5.07
C LEU A 49 0.63 9.78 6.26
N THR A 50 -0.12 9.61 7.36
CA THR A 50 0.20 10.24 8.65
C THR A 50 1.36 9.51 9.34
N PRO A 51 1.97 10.07 10.40
CA PRO A 51 2.92 9.32 11.24
C PRO A 51 2.33 8.02 11.81
N LEU A 52 1.03 8.00 12.13
CA LEU A 52 0.34 6.77 12.53
C LEU A 52 0.19 5.80 11.35
N GLY A 53 -0.13 6.31 10.15
CA GLY A 53 -0.16 5.53 8.92
C GLY A 53 1.17 4.82 8.67
N TRP A 54 2.30 5.51 8.83
CA TRP A 54 3.61 4.87 8.72
C TRP A 54 3.85 3.81 9.81
N LYS A 55 3.41 4.01 11.05
CA LYS A 55 3.48 2.95 12.09
C LYS A 55 2.69 1.70 11.67
N GLN A 56 1.51 1.88 11.06
CA GLN A 56 0.72 0.76 10.53
C GLN A 56 1.46 0.03 9.41
N VAL A 57 2.07 0.76 8.48
CA VAL A 57 2.92 0.22 7.41
C VAL A 57 4.07 -0.62 7.97
N HIS A 58 4.80 -0.10 8.96
CA HIS A 58 5.91 -0.83 9.58
C HIS A 58 5.46 -2.11 10.28
N ASN A 59 4.32 -2.07 10.98
CA ASN A 59 3.76 -3.26 11.63
C ASN A 59 3.36 -4.33 10.61
N LEU A 60 2.73 -3.92 9.51
CA LEU A 60 2.36 -4.84 8.43
C LEU A 60 3.60 -5.41 7.73
N ARG A 61 4.63 -4.59 7.44
CA ARG A 61 5.91 -5.06 6.88
C ARG A 61 6.52 -6.16 7.76
N LYS A 62 6.62 -5.93 9.07
CA LYS A 62 7.15 -6.93 10.03
C LYS A 62 6.37 -8.24 9.95
N HIS A 63 5.05 -8.18 9.88
CA HIS A 63 4.21 -9.37 9.77
C HIS A 63 4.42 -10.11 8.44
N VAL A 64 4.46 -9.39 7.32
CA VAL A 64 4.67 -9.96 5.97
C VAL A 64 6.06 -10.61 5.85
N GLN A 65 7.09 -10.00 6.46
CA GLN A 65 8.43 -10.59 6.51
C GLN A 65 8.48 -11.83 7.42
N ALA A 66 7.94 -11.75 8.64
CA ALA A 66 7.96 -12.85 9.60
C ALA A 66 7.17 -14.09 9.13
N SER A 67 6.06 -13.88 8.41
CA SER A 67 5.28 -14.96 7.80
C SER A 67 5.92 -15.57 6.55
N GLY A 68 6.97 -14.95 6.01
CA GLY A 68 7.56 -15.31 4.73
C GLY A 68 6.67 -14.99 3.52
N LEU A 69 5.57 -14.26 3.72
CA LEU A 69 4.65 -13.87 2.65
C LEU A 69 5.35 -13.02 1.59
N SER A 70 6.28 -12.14 1.98
CA SER A 70 7.05 -11.31 1.04
C SER A 70 7.73 -12.11 -0.08
N LYS A 71 8.20 -13.33 0.23
CA LYS A 71 8.88 -14.22 -0.73
C LYS A 71 7.94 -14.94 -1.69
N ARG A 72 6.62 -14.84 -1.46
CA ARG A 72 5.57 -15.51 -2.26
C ARG A 72 4.76 -14.52 -3.10
N ILE A 73 5.03 -13.22 -3.00
CA ILE A 73 4.34 -12.20 -3.78
C ILE A 73 5.00 -12.13 -5.16
N ASP A 74 4.24 -12.46 -6.21
CA ASP A 74 4.71 -12.37 -7.60
C ASP A 74 4.57 -10.95 -8.17
N LEU A 75 3.63 -10.15 -7.65
CA LEU A 75 3.27 -8.83 -8.19
C LEU A 75 2.54 -8.00 -7.12
N VAL A 76 2.88 -6.72 -7.00
CA VAL A 76 2.13 -5.74 -6.20
C VAL A 76 1.40 -4.78 -7.13
N ILE A 77 0.07 -4.72 -7.00
CA ILE A 77 -0.77 -3.78 -7.75
C ILE A 77 -1.31 -2.75 -6.77
N THR A 78 -1.23 -1.47 -7.13
CA THR A 78 -1.72 -0.39 -6.28
C THR A 78 -2.52 0.64 -7.08
N SER A 79 -3.37 1.37 -6.38
CA SER A 79 -3.96 2.60 -6.89
C SER A 79 -2.86 3.67 -7.01
N PRO A 80 -2.93 4.58 -8.00
CA PRO A 80 -1.91 5.61 -8.20
C PRO A 80 -1.93 6.73 -7.15
N LEU A 81 -2.76 6.61 -6.10
CA LEU A 81 -2.79 7.59 -5.01
C LEU A 81 -1.55 7.43 -4.12
N LEU A 82 -0.99 8.55 -3.66
CA LEU A 82 0.23 8.63 -2.87
C LEU A 82 0.17 7.76 -1.62
N ARG A 83 -0.93 7.83 -0.85
CA ARG A 83 -1.11 6.95 0.33
C ARG A 83 -1.14 5.46 0.00
N THR A 84 -1.71 5.06 -1.15
CA THR A 84 -1.76 3.66 -1.57
C THR A 84 -0.40 3.20 -2.06
N MET A 85 0.32 4.05 -2.80
CA MET A 85 1.70 3.80 -3.20
C MET A 85 2.63 3.72 -1.99
N GLN A 86 2.60 4.69 -1.08
CA GLN A 86 3.39 4.71 0.18
C GLN A 86 3.13 3.46 1.03
N THR A 87 1.87 3.04 1.16
CA THR A 87 1.55 1.79 1.86
C THR A 87 2.17 0.59 1.15
N ALA A 88 2.01 0.49 -0.17
CA ALA A 88 2.51 -0.63 -0.95
C ALA A 88 4.04 -0.73 -0.92
N VAL A 89 4.75 0.36 -1.20
CA VAL A 89 6.22 0.40 -1.20
C VAL A 89 6.79 0.24 0.20
N GLY A 90 6.14 0.81 1.23
CA GLY A 90 6.56 0.62 2.63
C GLY A 90 6.46 -0.83 3.10
N VAL A 91 5.39 -1.53 2.72
CA VAL A 91 5.17 -2.93 3.14
C VAL A 91 6.00 -3.91 2.31
N PHE A 92 6.01 -3.75 0.98
CA PHE A 92 6.53 -4.76 0.05
C PHE A 92 7.81 -4.34 -0.68
N GLY A 93 8.27 -3.09 -0.52
CA GLY A 93 9.53 -2.61 -1.10
C GLY A 93 10.77 -3.20 -0.42
N GLY A 94 11.94 -2.90 -0.98
CA GLY A 94 13.23 -3.33 -0.48
C GLY A 94 13.59 -2.74 0.88
N GLU A 95 14.73 -3.16 1.43
CA GLU A 95 15.28 -2.57 2.65
C GLU A 95 15.76 -1.13 2.41
N ALA A 96 16.06 -0.41 3.50
CA ALA A 96 16.71 0.89 3.41
C ALA A 96 18.07 0.76 2.70
N TYR A 97 18.48 1.82 2.00
CA TYR A 97 19.74 1.86 1.26
C TYR A 97 20.92 1.60 2.20
N THR A 98 21.63 0.48 2.01
CA THR A 98 22.91 0.21 2.67
C THR A 98 24.03 0.77 1.79
N ASP A 99 24.99 1.47 2.40
CA ASP A 99 26.12 2.09 1.72
C ASP A 99 26.79 1.11 0.73
N GLY A 100 26.94 1.53 -0.54
CA GLY A 100 27.74 0.83 -1.55
C GLY A 100 26.99 0.14 -2.70
N ILE A 101 25.65 0.17 -2.76
CA ILE A 101 24.89 -0.36 -3.91
C ILE A 101 24.04 0.75 -4.53
N GLU A 102 24.45 1.28 -5.69
CA GLU A 102 23.65 2.19 -6.53
C GLU A 102 22.40 1.47 -7.08
N VAL A 103 21.38 1.31 -6.23
CA VAL A 103 20.05 0.86 -6.66
C VAL A 103 19.14 2.07 -6.77
N THR A 104 18.45 2.20 -7.91
CA THR A 104 17.38 3.18 -8.07
C THR A 104 16.33 3.02 -6.95
N PRO A 105 15.96 4.10 -6.25
CA PRO A 105 14.94 4.02 -5.23
C PRO A 105 13.59 3.66 -5.85
N LEU A 106 12.87 2.73 -5.23
CA LEU A 106 11.46 2.48 -5.51
C LEU A 106 10.59 3.66 -5.03
N MET A 107 11.01 4.29 -3.92
CA MET A 107 10.44 5.54 -3.42
C MET A 107 11.58 6.44 -2.95
N VAL A 108 11.58 7.70 -3.41
CA VAL A 108 12.56 8.70 -2.98
C VAL A 108 12.35 9.10 -1.52
N ALA A 109 13.39 9.63 -0.89
CA ALA A 109 13.28 10.16 0.47
C ALA A 109 12.29 11.34 0.52
N ASN A 110 11.54 11.44 1.62
CA ASN A 110 10.55 12.48 1.88
C ASN A 110 9.46 12.61 0.81
N ALA A 111 9.16 11.54 0.07
CA ALA A 111 8.05 11.51 -0.87
C ALA A 111 6.73 11.92 -0.18
N GLY A 112 6.16 13.04 -0.62
CA GLY A 112 4.94 13.59 0.00
C GLY A 112 5.16 14.22 1.36
N ASN A 113 6.32 14.80 1.64
CA ASN A 113 6.65 15.44 2.93
C ASN A 113 6.47 14.48 4.13
N SER A 114 6.83 13.21 3.92
CA SER A 114 6.56 12.15 4.90
C SER A 114 7.64 11.96 5.97
N ASP A 115 8.75 12.70 5.88
CA ASP A 115 9.97 12.49 6.70
C ASP A 115 10.47 11.03 6.70
N HIS A 116 10.19 10.30 5.61
CA HIS A 116 10.54 8.88 5.48
C HIS A 116 11.74 8.71 4.56
N SER A 117 12.68 7.86 4.96
CA SER A 117 13.84 7.51 4.14
C SER A 117 13.43 6.89 2.80
N ALA A 118 14.32 6.96 1.82
CA ALA A 118 14.13 6.28 0.55
C ALA A 118 13.98 4.77 0.75
N ILE A 119 13.17 4.14 -0.10
CA ILE A 119 12.94 2.70 -0.12
C ILE A 119 13.54 2.14 -1.40
N SER A 120 14.37 1.11 -1.28
CA SER A 120 15.03 0.47 -2.42
C SER A 120 14.07 -0.41 -3.23
N SER A 121 14.36 -0.58 -4.51
CA SER A 121 13.73 -1.63 -5.34
C SER A 121 14.44 -2.99 -5.23
N LEU A 122 15.49 -3.10 -4.40
CA LEU A 122 16.25 -4.34 -4.26
C LEU A 122 15.42 -5.41 -3.56
N ASN A 123 15.41 -6.63 -4.11
CA ASN A 123 14.71 -7.79 -3.54
C ASN A 123 13.20 -7.58 -3.30
N CYS A 124 12.56 -6.63 -4.00
CA CYS A 124 11.12 -6.45 -3.97
C CYS A 124 10.45 -7.09 -5.19
N PRO A 125 9.18 -7.51 -5.11
CA PRO A 125 8.42 -7.91 -6.28
C PRO A 125 8.24 -6.73 -7.26
N PRO A 126 7.86 -6.98 -8.52
CA PRO A 126 7.43 -5.93 -9.44
C PRO A 126 6.22 -5.15 -8.89
N PHE A 127 6.16 -3.86 -9.20
CA PHE A 127 5.04 -2.97 -8.85
C PHE A 127 4.35 -2.44 -10.10
N VAL A 128 3.03 -2.37 -10.07
CA VAL A 128 2.22 -1.69 -11.09
C VAL A 128 1.20 -0.79 -10.41
N ALA A 129 1.23 0.49 -10.75
CA ALA A 129 0.17 1.43 -10.40
C ALA A 129 -0.85 1.46 -11.55
N VAL A 130 -2.13 1.23 -11.25
CA VAL A 130 -3.19 1.22 -12.26
C VAL A 130 -4.27 2.21 -11.88
N GLU A 131 -4.49 3.22 -12.73
CA GLU A 131 -5.53 4.24 -12.55
C GLU A 131 -6.91 3.70 -12.92
N LEU A 132 -7.48 2.86 -12.06
CA LEU A 132 -8.91 2.51 -12.09
C LEU A 132 -9.71 3.14 -10.93
N CYS A 133 -9.00 3.65 -9.91
CA CYS A 133 -9.59 4.34 -8.77
C CYS A 133 -9.24 5.84 -8.85
N ARG A 134 -10.27 6.70 -8.89
CA ARG A 134 -10.12 8.16 -8.80
C ARG A 134 -10.69 8.64 -7.47
N GLU A 135 -10.09 9.68 -6.88
CA GLU A 135 -10.74 10.38 -5.78
C GLU A 135 -11.99 11.10 -6.26
N HIS A 136 -12.98 11.24 -5.37
CA HIS A 136 -14.16 12.04 -5.64
C HIS A 136 -13.80 13.52 -5.65
N LEU A 137 -13.37 14.03 -6.81
CA LEU A 137 -13.29 15.46 -7.06
C LEU A 137 -14.72 15.98 -7.33
N VAL A 138 -15.20 16.93 -6.53
CA VAL A 138 -16.38 17.71 -6.92
C VAL A 138 -15.98 18.49 -8.18
N ARG A 139 -16.70 18.27 -9.29
CA ARG A 139 -16.57 19.13 -10.47
C ARG A 139 -16.83 20.58 -10.04
N ARG A 140 -15.83 21.45 -10.14
CA ARG A 140 -16.11 22.89 -10.29
C ARG A 140 -16.69 23.08 -11.69
N ILE A 141 -17.95 23.51 -11.74
CA ILE A 141 -18.55 24.12 -12.93
C ILE A 141 -17.93 25.51 -13.10
#